data_AF-A0A536TPT6-F1
#
_entry.id   AF-A0A536TPT6-F1
#
_cell.length_a   1.000
_cell.length_b   1.000
_cell.length_c   1.000
_cell.angle_alpha   90.00
_cell.angle_beta   90.00
_cell.angle_gamma   90.00
#
_symmetry.space_group_name_H-M   'P 1'
#
loop_
_entity.id
_entity.type
_entity.pdbx_description
1 polymer ?
#
loop_
_entity_poly.entity_id
_entity_poly.type
_entity_poly.pdbx_seq_one_letter_code
_entity_poly.pdbx_strand_id
1 'polypeptide(L)'
;MNPQRFLIALTVVNVASLAISLARPGAAGAEGAAPVLRGRALEIVDDRGRVRASITVFQADPSVKMPDGTTGYPETVLLRLINSKGGPNVKLAASEDGAGLVLGGESNPTHVQVLARGATTSLKLSNRDGQVKLIAP
;
A
#
# COMPACT_ATOMS: atom_id res chain seq x y z
N MET A 1 59.77 -14.22 12.72
CA MET A 1 59.14 -13.12 11.94
C MET A 1 59.23 -11.84 12.77
N ASN A 2 59.66 -10.73 12.18
CA ASN A 2 59.82 -9.47 12.94
C ASN A 2 58.45 -8.77 13.07
N PRO A 3 57.91 -8.54 14.28
CA PRO A 3 56.56 -8.00 14.50
C PRO A 3 56.33 -6.65 13.82
N GLN A 4 57.37 -5.83 13.69
CA GLN A 4 57.30 -4.55 12.96
C GLN A 4 56.96 -4.75 11.48
N ARG A 5 57.55 -5.75 10.82
CA ARG A 5 57.30 -6.02 9.39
C ARG A 5 55.88 -6.52 9.15
N PHE A 6 55.32 -7.25 10.12
CA PHE A 6 53.94 -7.73 10.07
C PHE A 6 52.93 -6.58 10.21
N LEU A 7 53.16 -5.67 11.17
CA LEU A 7 52.30 -4.50 11.36
C LEU A 7 52.32 -3.56 10.14
N ILE A 8 53.50 -3.37 9.52
CA ILE A 8 53.62 -2.57 8.30
C ILE A 8 52.82 -3.20 7.16
N ALA A 9 52.95 -4.52 6.94
CA ALA A 9 52.19 -5.22 5.91
C ALA A 9 50.68 -5.08 6.13
N LEU A 10 50.22 -5.21 7.37
CA LEU A 10 48.80 -5.08 7.72
C LEU A 10 48.27 -3.66 7.46
N THR A 11 49.05 -2.63 7.76
CA THR A 11 48.70 -1.23 7.46
C THR A 11 48.57 -1.00 5.96
N VAL A 12 49.50 -1.52 5.15
CA VAL A 12 49.45 -1.40 3.68
C VAL A 12 48.19 -2.08 3.13
N VAL A 13 47.86 -3.26 3.61
CA VAL A 13 46.63 -3.99 3.21
C VAL A 13 45.37 -3.21 3.58
N ASN A 14 45.31 -2.60 4.76
CA ASN A 14 44.18 -1.78 5.18
C ASN A 14 44.03 -0.52 4.34
N VAL A 15 45.13 0.18 4.04
CA VAL A 15 45.11 1.37 3.19
C VAL A 15 44.72 1.03 1.75
N ALA A 16 45.21 -0.08 1.21
CA ALA A 16 44.81 -0.56 -0.11
C ALA A 16 43.31 -0.92 -0.15
N SER A 17 42.81 -1.59 0.89
CA SER A 17 41.38 -1.93 1.00
C SER A 17 40.50 -0.69 1.12
N LEU A 18 40.96 0.32 1.85
CA LEU A 18 40.28 1.61 1.96
C LEU A 18 40.25 2.35 0.62
N ALA A 19 41.38 2.42 -0.07
CA ALA A 19 41.48 3.06 -1.39
C ALA A 19 40.57 2.38 -2.42
N ILE A 20 40.52 1.05 -2.44
CA ILE A 20 39.59 0.28 -3.29
C ILE A 20 38.14 0.59 -2.93
N SER A 21 37.81 0.73 -1.64
CA SER A 21 36.45 1.02 -1.18
C SER A 21 36.00 2.44 -1.56
N LEU A 22 36.91 3.42 -1.51
CA LEU A 22 36.66 4.80 -1.92
C LEU A 22 36.63 4.98 -3.44
N ALA A 23 37.40 4.17 -4.17
CA ALA A 23 37.48 4.20 -5.63
C ALA A 23 36.37 3.40 -6.32
N ARG A 24 35.60 2.60 -5.57
CA ARG A 24 34.34 2.06 -6.08
C ARG A 24 33.42 3.26 -6.25
N PRO A 25 33.05 3.66 -7.48
CA PRO A 25 31.97 4.60 -7.65
C PRO A 25 30.78 3.99 -6.90
N GLY A 26 30.33 4.64 -5.82
CA GLY A 26 29.00 4.39 -5.31
C GLY A 26 28.10 4.43 -6.54
N ALA A 27 27.26 3.41 -6.73
CA ALA A 27 26.43 3.28 -7.91
C ALA A 27 25.48 4.49 -7.97
N ALA A 28 25.98 5.63 -8.46
CA ALA A 28 25.24 6.67 -9.10
C ALA A 28 24.92 6.14 -10.49
N GLY A 29 24.22 5.00 -10.51
CA GLY A 29 23.39 4.69 -11.64
C GLY A 29 22.45 5.87 -11.73
N ALA A 30 22.45 6.55 -12.88
CA ALA A 30 21.31 7.36 -13.26
C ALA A 30 20.06 6.58 -12.83
N GLU A 31 19.25 7.15 -11.93
CA GLU A 31 18.04 6.53 -11.40
C GLU A 31 17.05 6.37 -12.56
N GLY A 32 17.31 5.38 -13.43
CA GLY A 32 16.28 4.79 -14.25
C GLY A 32 15.25 4.31 -13.26
N ALA A 33 14.03 4.82 -13.40
CA ALA A 33 12.90 4.43 -12.56
C ALA A 33 12.97 2.93 -12.31
N ALA A 34 12.90 2.53 -11.03
CA ALA A 34 12.93 1.13 -10.66
C ALA A 34 11.96 0.35 -11.57
N PRO A 35 12.33 -0.86 -12.03
CA PRO A 35 11.48 -1.64 -12.92
C PRO A 35 10.09 -1.83 -12.30
N VAL A 36 9.07 -1.94 -13.15
CA VAL A 36 7.67 -2.12 -12.74
C VAL A 36 7.55 -3.20 -11.67
N LEU A 37 7.05 -2.83 -10.48
CA LEU A 37 6.74 -3.76 -9.40
C LEU A 37 5.55 -4.63 -9.83
N ARG A 38 5.82 -5.87 -10.21
CA ARG A 38 4.80 -6.87 -10.59
C ARG A 38 4.55 -7.80 -9.41
N GLY A 39 3.36 -7.71 -8.84
CA GLY A 39 2.92 -8.58 -7.75
C GLY A 39 1.40 -8.65 -7.71
N ARG A 40 0.88 -9.65 -6.98
CA ARG A 40 -0.55 -9.78 -6.70
C ARG A 40 -1.01 -8.89 -5.53
N ALA A 41 -0.06 -8.45 -4.72
CA ALA A 41 -0.28 -7.57 -3.59
C ALA A 41 0.97 -6.75 -3.28
N LEU A 42 0.77 -5.58 -2.70
CA LEU A 42 1.79 -4.74 -2.08
C LEU A 42 1.29 -4.33 -0.70
N GLU A 43 2.14 -4.45 0.32
CA GLU A 43 1.82 -4.05 1.69
C GLU A 43 2.92 -3.15 2.25
N ILE A 44 2.51 -2.09 2.95
CA ILE A 44 3.39 -1.29 3.81
C ILE A 44 3.14 -1.75 5.24
N VAL A 45 4.19 -2.12 5.97
CA VAL A 45 4.12 -2.67 7.32
C VAL A 45 4.86 -1.76 8.29
N ASP A 46 4.34 -1.55 9.50
CA ASP A 46 5.01 -0.76 10.54
C ASP A 46 6.03 -1.57 11.38
N ASP A 47 6.72 -0.88 12.28
CA ASP A 47 7.72 -1.41 13.21
C ASP A 47 7.23 -2.57 14.09
N ARG A 48 5.90 -2.73 14.24
CA ARG A 48 5.26 -3.78 15.02
C ARG A 48 4.68 -4.90 14.15
N GLY A 49 4.96 -4.89 12.84
CA GLY A 49 4.44 -5.88 11.91
C GLY A 49 2.99 -5.65 11.46
N ARG A 50 2.41 -4.47 11.69
CA ARG A 50 1.02 -4.18 11.29
C ARG A 50 0.97 -3.58 9.90
N VAL A 51 0.06 -4.07 9.05
CA VAL A 51 -0.18 -3.49 7.72
C VAL A 51 -0.81 -2.10 7.84
N ARG A 52 -0.18 -1.11 7.20
CA ARG A 52 -0.59 0.31 7.18
C ARG A 52 -1.13 0.76 5.84
N ALA A 53 -0.73 0.09 4.77
CA ALA A 53 -1.34 0.27 3.45
C ALA A 53 -1.29 -1.05 2.69
N SER A 54 -2.27 -1.28 1.82
CA SER A 54 -2.30 -2.46 0.96
C SER A 54 -2.85 -2.11 -0.41
N ILE A 55 -2.25 -2.67 -1.47
CA ILE A 55 -2.85 -2.79 -2.81
C ILE A 55 -3.02 -4.28 -3.06
N THR A 56 -4.25 -4.76 -3.23
CA THR A 56 -4.53 -6.21 -3.34
C THR A 56 -5.54 -6.49 -4.43
N VAL A 57 -5.30 -7.54 -5.22
CA VAL A 57 -6.27 -8.07 -6.19
C VAL A 57 -7.11 -9.16 -5.53
N PHE A 58 -8.43 -8.97 -5.49
CA PHE A 58 -9.42 -9.95 -5.05
C PHE A 58 -10.04 -10.59 -6.28
N GLN A 59 -9.98 -11.92 -6.35
CA GLN A 59 -10.61 -12.68 -7.43
C GLN A 59 -12.13 -12.58 -7.36
N ALA A 60 -12.77 -12.76 -8.52
CA ALA A 60 -14.23 -12.83 -8.58
C ALA A 60 -14.74 -14.05 -7.79
N ASP A 61 -15.83 -13.87 -7.05
CA ASP A 61 -16.52 -14.93 -6.35
C ASP A 61 -18.03 -14.87 -6.65
N PRO A 62 -18.55 -15.78 -7.50
CA PRO A 62 -19.96 -15.78 -7.90
C PRO A 62 -20.92 -16.14 -6.75
N SER A 63 -20.42 -16.66 -5.62
CA SER A 63 -21.25 -17.12 -4.49
C SER A 63 -21.55 -16.03 -3.45
N VAL A 64 -20.83 -14.91 -3.49
CA VAL A 64 -20.95 -13.83 -2.50
C VAL A 64 -22.23 -13.03 -2.71
N LYS A 65 -23.02 -12.89 -1.65
CA LYS A 65 -24.14 -11.93 -1.59
C LYS A 65 -23.64 -10.56 -1.17
N MET A 66 -23.91 -9.57 -2.01
CA MET A 66 -23.49 -8.20 -1.82
C MET A 66 -24.48 -7.42 -0.92
N PRO A 67 -24.02 -6.36 -0.24
CA PRO A 67 -24.90 -5.52 0.59
C PRO A 67 -26.05 -4.83 -0.17
N ASP A 68 -25.92 -4.67 -1.49
CA ASP A 68 -26.96 -4.13 -2.37
C ASP A 68 -27.96 -5.20 -2.85
N GLY A 69 -27.83 -6.45 -2.38
CA GLY A 69 -28.70 -7.57 -2.74
C GLY A 69 -28.27 -8.32 -4.00
N THR A 70 -27.26 -7.83 -4.74
CA THR A 70 -26.71 -8.56 -5.90
C THR A 70 -25.93 -9.80 -5.46
N THR A 71 -25.78 -10.77 -6.36
CA THR A 71 -24.96 -11.97 -6.13
C THR A 71 -23.81 -11.97 -7.12
N GLY A 72 -22.62 -12.34 -6.64
CA GLY A 72 -21.38 -12.27 -7.39
C GLY A 72 -20.56 -11.06 -6.97
N TYR A 73 -19.45 -11.32 -6.30
CA TYR A 73 -18.39 -10.34 -6.09
C TYR A 73 -17.50 -10.32 -7.34
N PRO A 74 -17.39 -9.20 -8.05
CA PRO A 74 -16.52 -9.10 -9.22
C PRO A 74 -15.04 -9.08 -8.83
N GLU A 75 -14.15 -9.38 -9.77
CA GLU A 75 -12.72 -9.14 -9.57
C GLU A 75 -12.51 -7.67 -9.19
N THR A 76 -11.74 -7.43 -8.13
CA THR A 76 -11.58 -6.09 -7.56
C THR A 76 -10.14 -5.82 -7.19
N VAL A 77 -9.59 -4.69 -7.65
CA VAL A 77 -8.35 -4.12 -7.13
C VAL A 77 -8.70 -3.17 -5.99
N LEU A 78 -8.08 -3.38 -4.83
CA LEU A 78 -8.39 -2.64 -3.62
C LEU A 78 -7.15 -2.01 -3.00
N LEU A 79 -7.15 -0.67 -2.96
CA LEU A 79 -6.22 0.13 -2.18
C LEU A 79 -6.82 0.46 -0.81
N ARG A 80 -6.06 0.24 0.27
CA ARG A 80 -6.45 0.62 1.64
C ARG A 80 -5.34 1.38 2.33
N LEU A 81 -5.72 2.40 3.11
CA LEU A 81 -4.88 2.98 4.16
C LEU A 81 -5.47 2.64 5.52
N ILE A 82 -4.67 2.03 6.37
CA ILE A 82 -5.10 1.36 7.60
C ILE A 82 -4.56 2.14 8.80
N ASN A 83 -5.48 2.54 9.68
CA ASN A 83 -5.14 3.25 10.90
C ASN A 83 -4.45 2.32 11.93
N SER A 84 -3.94 2.88 13.01
CA SER A 84 -3.22 2.11 14.05
C SER A 84 -4.09 1.10 14.80
N LYS A 85 -5.42 1.23 14.72
CA LYS A 85 -6.42 0.32 15.29
C LYS A 85 -6.87 -0.77 14.29
N GLY A 86 -6.31 -0.81 13.08
CA GLY A 86 -6.65 -1.78 12.04
C GLY A 86 -7.84 -1.40 11.15
N GLY A 87 -8.46 -0.23 11.37
CA GLY A 87 -9.57 0.24 10.55
C GLY A 87 -9.10 0.84 9.21
N PRO A 88 -9.71 0.50 8.07
CA PRO A 88 -9.41 1.13 6.78
C PRO A 88 -10.04 2.52 6.71
N ASN A 89 -9.29 3.55 7.05
CA ASN A 89 -9.75 4.95 6.97
C ASN A 89 -9.84 5.46 5.54
N VAL A 90 -9.07 4.87 4.63
CA VAL A 90 -9.22 5.14 3.19
C VAL A 90 -9.36 3.80 2.48
N LYS A 91 -10.37 3.70 1.61
CA LYS A 91 -10.61 2.54 0.77
C LYS A 91 -10.91 3.03 -0.65
N LEU A 92 -10.12 2.61 -1.63
CA LEU A 92 -10.38 2.85 -3.05
C LEU A 92 -10.46 1.50 -3.76
N ALA A 93 -11.62 1.19 -4.29
CA ALA A 93 -11.92 -0.06 -4.99
C ALA A 93 -12.20 0.23 -6.46
N ALA A 94 -11.72 -0.64 -7.34
CA ALA A 94 -12.11 -0.71 -8.74
C ALA A 94 -12.42 -2.15 -9.10
N SER A 95 -13.58 -2.38 -9.69
CA SER A 95 -14.08 -3.67 -10.17
C SER A 95 -14.61 -3.53 -11.60
N GLU A 96 -14.91 -4.65 -12.24
CA GLU A 96 -15.47 -4.66 -13.61
C GLU A 96 -16.78 -3.87 -13.73
N ASP A 97 -17.57 -3.83 -12.66
CA ASP A 97 -18.87 -3.19 -12.61
C ASP A 97 -18.86 -1.79 -11.97
N GLY A 98 -17.69 -1.24 -11.61
CA GLY A 98 -17.61 0.10 -11.06
C GLY A 98 -16.40 0.42 -10.19
N ALA A 99 -16.53 1.49 -9.41
CA ALA A 99 -15.50 1.95 -8.49
C ALA A 99 -16.12 2.61 -7.25
N GLY A 100 -15.38 2.59 -6.15
CA GLY A 100 -15.81 3.22 -4.91
C GLY A 100 -14.65 3.79 -4.11
N LEU A 101 -14.85 4.98 -3.57
CA LEU A 101 -13.96 5.62 -2.60
C LEU A 101 -14.72 5.75 -1.28
N VAL A 102 -14.11 5.30 -0.18
CA VAL A 102 -14.60 5.53 1.17
C VAL A 102 -13.52 6.22 2.00
N LEU A 103 -13.90 7.32 2.63
CA LEU A 103 -13.12 8.05 3.62
C LEU A 103 -13.80 7.90 4.98
N GLY A 104 -13.19 7.12 5.88
CA GLY A 104 -13.65 6.89 7.25
C GLY A 104 -13.20 8.00 8.19
N GLY A 105 -14.12 8.44 9.05
CA GLY A 105 -13.86 9.36 10.15
C GLY A 105 -13.33 8.67 11.40
N GLU A 106 -13.25 9.43 12.50
CA GLU A 106 -12.76 8.92 13.80
C GLU A 106 -13.66 7.82 14.40
N SER A 107 -14.97 7.91 14.18
CA SER A 107 -15.97 7.00 14.73
C SER A 107 -16.73 6.24 13.64
N ASN A 108 -17.18 5.03 13.96
CA ASN A 108 -18.19 4.33 13.17
C ASN A 108 -19.58 4.86 13.62
N PRO A 109 -20.47 5.33 12.73
CA PRO A 109 -20.45 5.20 11.27
C PRO A 109 -20.01 6.43 10.48
N THR A 110 -19.21 7.34 11.05
CA THR A 110 -18.74 8.54 10.33
C THR A 110 -17.93 8.18 9.08
N HIS A 111 -18.45 8.46 7.89
CA HIS A 111 -17.73 8.28 6.62
C HIS A 111 -18.32 9.11 5.48
N VAL A 112 -17.51 9.31 4.43
CA VAL A 112 -17.96 9.74 3.11
C VAL A 112 -17.70 8.60 2.13
N GLN A 113 -18.69 8.27 1.30
CA GLN A 113 -18.58 7.28 0.24
C GLN A 113 -18.97 7.90 -1.09
N VAL A 114 -18.05 7.83 -2.07
CA VAL A 114 -18.33 8.08 -3.48
C VAL A 114 -18.44 6.73 -4.16
N LEU A 115 -19.56 6.45 -4.82
CA LEU A 115 -19.81 5.16 -5.45
C LEU A 115 -20.33 5.35 -6.87
N ALA A 116 -19.72 4.64 -7.82
CA ALA A 116 -20.24 4.44 -9.17
C ALA A 116 -20.31 2.92 -9.40
N ARG A 117 -21.52 2.39 -9.63
CA ARG A 117 -21.72 0.96 -9.88
C ARG A 117 -22.83 0.75 -10.90
N GLY A 118 -22.55 -0.04 -11.93
CA GLY A 118 -23.42 -0.19 -13.09
C GLY A 118 -23.78 1.18 -13.68
N ALA A 119 -25.07 1.43 -13.87
CA ALA A 119 -25.58 2.72 -14.37
C ALA A 119 -25.88 3.75 -13.25
N THR A 120 -25.47 3.49 -12.01
CA THR A 120 -25.81 4.33 -10.85
C THR A 120 -24.60 5.00 -10.26
N THR A 121 -24.77 6.25 -9.78
CA THR A 121 -23.76 6.99 -9.04
C THR A 121 -24.38 7.60 -7.79
N SER A 122 -23.59 7.70 -6.71
CA SER A 122 -24.04 8.34 -5.48
C SER A 122 -22.87 8.87 -4.63
N LEU A 123 -23.19 9.88 -3.81
CA LEU A 123 -22.37 10.37 -2.72
C LEU A 123 -23.15 10.18 -1.41
N LYS A 124 -22.65 9.32 -0.54
CA LYS A 124 -23.22 9.05 0.78
C LYS A 124 -22.36 9.68 1.86
N LEU A 125 -23.00 10.46 2.73
CA LEU A 125 -22.39 11.03 3.92
C LEU A 125 -23.05 10.39 5.15
N SER A 126 -22.25 9.99 6.13
CA SER A 126 -22.72 9.50 7.41
C SER A 126 -21.93 10.14 8.55
N ASN A 127 -22.60 10.47 9.65
CA ASN A 127 -21.98 11.06 10.83
C ASN A 127 -22.02 10.12 12.05
N ARG A 128 -21.42 10.57 13.16
CA ARG A 128 -21.33 9.81 14.42
C ARG A 128 -22.69 9.46 15.02
N ASP A 129 -23.72 10.25 14.73
CA ASP A 129 -25.08 10.11 15.26
C ASP A 129 -25.90 9.12 14.40
N GLY A 130 -25.28 8.51 13.38
CA GLY A 130 -25.93 7.57 12.47
C GLY A 130 -26.79 8.24 11.40
N GLN A 131 -26.80 9.58 11.33
CA GLN A 131 -27.53 10.29 10.29
C GLN A 131 -26.85 10.06 8.94
N VAL A 132 -27.65 9.83 7.91
CA VAL A 132 -27.20 9.55 6.55
C VAL A 132 -27.81 10.55 5.58
N LYS A 133 -26.98 11.12 4.71
CA LYS A 133 -27.42 11.90 3.54
C LYS A 133 -26.91 11.22 2.29
N LEU A 134 -27.82 10.90 1.37
CA LEU A 134 -27.52 10.35 0.06
C LEU A 134 -27.76 11.44 -0.99
N ILE A 135 -26.81 11.63 -1.89
CA ILE A 135 -26.90 12.51 -3.05
C ILE A 135 -26.74 11.63 -4.28
N ALA A 136 -27.67 11.73 -5.22
CA ALA A 136 -27.68 11.02 -6.50
C ALA A 136 -28.06 12.03 -7.62
N PRO A 137 -27.76 11.73 -8.89
CA PRO A 137 -28.15 12.56 -10.04
C PRO A 137 -29.66 12.81 -10.14
#